data_AF-A0A7Y5VGT0-F1
#
_entry.id   AF-A0A7Y5VGT0-F1
#
_cell.length_a   1.000
_cell.length_b   1.000
_cell.length_c   1.000
_cell.angle_alpha   90.00
_cell.angle_beta   90.00
_cell.angle_gamma   90.00
#
_symmetry.space_group_name_H-M   'P 1'
#
loop_
_entity.id
_entity.type
_entity.pdbx_description
1 polymer ?
#
loop_
_entity_poly.entity_id
_entity_poly.type
_entity_poly.pdbx_seq_one_letter_code
_entity_poly.pdbx_strand_id
1 'polypeptide(L)'
;MPWNTLAQSIADGEAVLVLGPDAIPMYPAQGEAQAEEMTFSRLSRQRVLDNLDGQINYYYERDNLFQFNSAAAKQQAMNEVRNAARDTAWLPDSELLRQIAAIPFPLVLNINPDKWVYEAFLKYYREPQFDYFTTKDKPNPPQLDYPDGLNKPLVYNLCGSVLDKLDSVVLDYSDLFELLRKMLSDYGIDEALSRKL
;
A
#
# COMPACT_ATOMS: atom_id res chain seq x y z
N MET A 1 4.05 22.42 13.29
CA MET A 1 4.02 23.21 12.04
C MET A 1 2.73 24.01 12.02
N PRO A 2 2.73 25.31 11.70
CA PRO A 2 1.50 26.10 11.55
C PRO A 2 0.68 25.63 10.33
N TRP A 3 -0.65 25.60 10.44
CA TRP A 3 -1.54 25.13 9.37
C TRP A 3 -1.36 25.88 8.04
N ASN A 4 -1.16 27.19 8.10
CA ASN A 4 -0.94 28.02 6.91
C ASN A 4 0.34 27.66 6.16
N THR A 5 1.38 27.23 6.88
CA THR A 5 2.64 26.79 6.26
C THR A 5 2.45 25.50 5.48
N LEU A 6 1.70 24.54 6.04
CA LEU A 6 1.38 23.30 5.35
C LEU A 6 0.52 23.56 4.10
N ALA A 7 -0.51 24.40 4.22
CA ALA A 7 -1.35 24.76 3.09
C ALA A 7 -0.55 25.43 1.96
N GLN A 8 0.42 26.28 2.32
CA GLN A 8 1.33 26.90 1.36
C GLN A 8 2.24 25.86 0.70
N SER A 9 2.89 24.96 1.46
CA SER A 9 3.70 23.88 0.89
C SER A 9 2.92 22.92 0.00
N ILE A 10 1.63 22.68 0.28
CA ILE A 10 0.75 21.92 -0.61
C ILE A 10 0.52 22.70 -1.92
N ALA A 11 0.20 24.00 -1.83
CA ALA A 11 -0.02 24.84 -3.00
C ALA A 11 1.24 24.99 -3.86
N ASP A 12 2.42 25.02 -3.24
CA ASP A 12 3.72 25.13 -3.91
C ASP A 12 4.21 23.78 -4.47
N GLY A 13 3.49 22.68 -4.23
CA GLY A 13 3.87 21.36 -4.73
C GLY A 13 5.09 20.76 -4.03
N GLU A 14 5.31 21.11 -2.76
CA GLU A 14 6.44 20.62 -1.94
C GLU A 14 6.01 19.57 -0.92
N ALA A 15 4.71 19.43 -0.66
CA ALA A 15 4.16 18.49 0.31
C ALA A 15 3.96 17.10 -0.30
N VAL A 16 4.43 16.06 0.41
CA VAL A 16 4.16 14.66 0.07
C VAL A 16 3.11 14.12 1.05
N LEU A 17 2.12 13.39 0.53
CA LEU A 17 1.17 12.66 1.36
C LEU A 17 1.68 11.23 1.57
N VAL A 18 1.73 10.79 2.83
CA VAL A 18 2.07 9.41 3.20
C VAL A 18 0.86 8.78 3.88
N LEU A 19 0.31 7.73 3.27
CA LEU A 19 -0.85 6.99 3.76
C LEU A 19 -0.39 5.68 4.38
N GLY A 20 -0.49 5.60 5.70
CA GLY A 20 -0.24 4.36 6.44
C GLY A 20 -1.28 3.28 6.16
N PRO A 21 -1.03 2.04 6.62
CA PRO A 21 -1.89 0.88 6.32
C PRO A 21 -3.33 1.02 6.83
N ASP A 22 -3.52 1.85 7.87
CA ASP A 22 -4.81 2.09 8.52
C ASP A 22 -5.36 3.50 8.25
N ALA A 23 -4.82 4.21 7.26
CA ALA A 23 -5.18 5.61 6.99
C ALA A 23 -6.57 5.79 6.35
N ILE A 24 -7.06 4.77 5.64
CA ILE A 24 -8.34 4.83 4.93
C ILE A 24 -9.28 3.79 5.57
N PRO A 25 -10.34 4.24 6.26
CA PRO A 25 -11.34 3.34 6.80
C PRO A 25 -12.19 2.73 5.68
N MET A 26 -12.74 1.57 5.97
CA MET A 26 -13.63 0.81 5.12
C MET A 26 -14.90 0.47 5.88
N TYR A 27 -16.00 0.41 5.13
CA TYR A 27 -17.32 0.08 5.64
C TYR A 27 -17.99 -1.00 4.80
N PRO A 28 -18.89 -1.81 5.38
CA PRO A 28 -19.70 -2.76 4.63
C PRO A 28 -20.53 -2.05 3.55
N ALA A 29 -20.63 -2.63 2.36
CA ALA A 29 -21.36 -2.05 1.24
C ALA A 29 -22.89 -1.95 1.48
N GLN A 30 -23.44 -2.75 2.38
CA GLN A 30 -24.82 -2.67 2.83
C GLN A 30 -24.85 -2.16 4.27
N GLY A 31 -25.20 -0.88 4.40
CA GLY A 31 -25.04 -0.12 5.64
C GLY A 31 -25.99 -0.54 6.75
N GLU A 32 -25.41 -0.77 7.92
CA GLU A 32 -26.09 -0.47 9.18
C GLU A 32 -25.39 0.72 9.82
N ALA A 33 -26.17 1.59 10.48
CA ALA A 33 -25.73 2.86 11.07
C ALA A 33 -24.73 2.72 12.25
N GLN A 34 -24.22 1.51 12.48
CA GLN A 34 -23.15 1.15 13.41
C GLN A 34 -22.18 0.14 12.75
N ALA A 35 -21.89 0.32 11.47
CA ALA A 35 -20.92 -0.48 10.76
C ALA A 35 -19.57 -0.48 11.50
N GLU A 36 -19.06 -1.68 11.78
CA GLU A 36 -17.71 -1.83 12.31
C GLU A 36 -16.71 -1.27 11.30
N GLU A 37 -15.99 -0.22 11.69
CA GLU A 37 -14.92 0.35 10.88
C GLU A 37 -13.78 -0.66 10.76
N MET A 38 -13.33 -0.93 9.53
CA MET A 38 -12.18 -1.78 9.24
C MET A 38 -11.19 -1.06 8.30
N THR A 39 -10.00 -1.60 8.10
CA THR A 39 -9.01 -1.10 7.14
C THR A 39 -8.61 -2.23 6.19
N PHE A 40 -8.00 -1.89 5.05
CA PHE A 40 -7.50 -2.92 4.13
C PHE A 40 -6.53 -3.88 4.82
N SER A 41 -5.61 -3.31 5.61
CA SER A 41 -4.63 -4.05 6.39
C SER A 41 -5.35 -5.05 7.29
N ARG A 42 -6.27 -4.60 8.14
CA ARG A 42 -7.00 -5.48 9.07
C ARG A 42 -7.83 -6.55 8.35
N LEU A 43 -8.59 -6.18 7.31
CA LEU A 43 -9.39 -7.12 6.52
C LEU A 43 -8.52 -8.21 5.88
N SER A 44 -7.42 -7.82 5.25
CA SER A 44 -6.51 -8.76 4.59
C SER A 44 -5.84 -9.71 5.59
N ARG A 45 -5.42 -9.21 6.76
CA ARG A 45 -4.81 -10.01 7.82
C ARG A 45 -5.80 -10.97 8.46
N GLN A 46 -7.02 -10.52 8.72
CA GLN A 46 -8.08 -11.37 9.24
C GLN A 46 -8.39 -12.53 8.28
N ARG A 47 -8.49 -12.26 6.97
CA ARG A 47 -8.69 -13.33 5.99
C ARG A 47 -7.57 -14.35 5.96
N VAL A 48 -6.33 -13.90 6.09
CA VAL A 48 -5.19 -14.81 6.17
C VAL A 48 -5.31 -15.69 7.42
N LEU A 49 -5.63 -15.12 8.59
CA LEU A 49 -5.83 -15.89 9.82
C LEU A 49 -6.99 -16.89 9.72
N ASP A 50 -8.12 -16.48 9.18
CA ASP A 50 -9.33 -17.29 9.10
C ASP A 50 -9.19 -18.49 8.13
N ASN A 51 -8.40 -18.33 7.07
CA ASN A 51 -8.31 -19.34 5.99
C ASN A 51 -7.04 -20.19 6.03
N LEU A 52 -6.03 -19.83 6.84
CA LEU A 52 -4.75 -20.55 6.93
C LEU A 52 -4.50 -21.14 8.32
N ASP A 53 -5.54 -21.69 8.94
CA ASP A 53 -5.42 -22.40 10.22
C ASP A 53 -4.38 -23.53 10.14
N GLY A 54 -3.53 -23.64 11.16
CA GLY A 54 -2.40 -24.56 11.23
C GLY A 54 -1.24 -24.30 10.25
N GLN A 55 -1.34 -23.26 9.39
CA GLN A 55 -0.28 -22.90 8.43
C GLN A 55 0.55 -21.67 8.86
N ILE A 56 0.08 -20.98 9.90
CA ILE A 56 0.71 -19.80 10.49
C ILE A 56 1.30 -20.22 11.86
N ASN A 57 2.62 -20.12 12.01
CA ASN A 57 3.29 -20.39 13.28
C ASN A 57 3.00 -19.29 14.30
N TYR A 58 2.97 -18.03 13.84
CA TYR A 58 2.74 -16.88 14.69
C TYR A 58 2.25 -15.67 13.88
N TYR A 59 1.44 -14.81 14.51
CA TYR A 59 1.05 -13.51 14.00
C TYR A 59 1.55 -12.41 14.94
N TYR A 60 2.43 -11.54 14.44
CA TYR A 60 2.98 -10.42 15.18
C TYR A 60 2.02 -9.23 15.08
N GLU A 61 1.02 -9.19 15.98
CA GLU A 61 -0.04 -8.17 15.97
C GLU A 61 0.48 -6.73 15.91
N ARG A 62 1.56 -6.42 16.64
CA ARG A 62 2.15 -5.08 16.66
C ARG A 62 2.63 -4.64 15.28
N ASP A 63 3.20 -5.58 14.52
CA ASP A 63 3.91 -5.29 13.28
C ASP A 63 3.05 -5.66 12.05
N ASN A 64 1.89 -6.28 12.25
CA ASN A 64 0.99 -6.82 11.21
C ASN A 64 1.72 -7.77 10.24
N LEU A 65 2.62 -8.61 10.78
CA LEU A 65 3.42 -9.59 10.02
C LEU A 65 3.16 -11.01 10.51
N PHE A 66 3.34 -11.96 9.60
CA PHE A 66 3.18 -13.39 9.87
C PHE A 66 4.51 -14.12 9.93
N GLN A 67 4.51 -15.22 10.66
CA GLN A 67 5.49 -16.30 10.50
C GLN A 67 4.78 -17.50 9.88
N PHE A 68 5.00 -17.73 8.59
CA PHE A 68 4.45 -18.90 7.90
C PHE A 68 5.30 -20.15 8.16
N ASN A 69 4.67 -21.31 8.19
CA ASN A 69 5.38 -22.58 8.35
C ASN A 69 6.03 -23.09 7.05
N SER A 70 5.67 -22.51 5.90
CA SER A 70 6.14 -22.92 4.58
C SER A 70 5.94 -21.81 3.55
N ALA A 71 6.70 -21.89 2.45
CA ALA A 71 6.53 -21.00 1.30
C ALA A 71 5.15 -21.16 0.63
N ALA A 72 4.57 -22.36 0.68
CA ALA A 72 3.23 -22.62 0.16
C ALA A 72 2.15 -21.86 0.96
N ALA A 73 2.25 -21.85 2.29
CA ALA A 73 1.38 -21.08 3.17
C ALA A 73 1.46 -19.57 2.86
N LYS A 74 2.68 -19.04 2.68
CA LYS A 74 2.88 -17.64 2.28
C LYS A 74 2.21 -17.33 0.94
N GLN A 75 2.36 -18.21 -0.06
CA GLN A 75 1.72 -18.02 -1.36
C GLN A 75 0.18 -18.05 -1.27
N GLN A 76 -0.39 -18.90 -0.42
CA GLN A 76 -1.83 -18.90 -0.13
C GLN A 76 -2.25 -17.60 0.55
N ALA A 77 -1.48 -17.10 1.52
CA ALA A 77 -1.76 -15.84 2.20
C ALA A 77 -1.76 -14.65 1.22
N MET A 78 -0.82 -14.62 0.27
CA MET A 78 -0.83 -13.62 -0.80
C MET A 78 -2.12 -13.68 -1.62
N ASN A 79 -2.64 -14.87 -1.92
CA ASN A 79 -3.91 -15.01 -2.63
C ASN A 79 -5.08 -14.46 -1.81
N GLU A 80 -5.11 -14.68 -0.49
CA GLU A 80 -6.14 -14.12 0.38
C GLU A 80 -6.11 -12.59 0.42
N VAL A 81 -4.91 -11.99 0.41
CA VAL A 81 -4.76 -10.53 0.33
C VAL A 81 -5.27 -10.00 -1.03
N ARG A 82 -5.01 -10.72 -2.14
CA ARG A 82 -5.59 -10.38 -3.45
C ARG A 82 -7.10 -10.50 -3.47
N ASN A 83 -7.64 -11.52 -2.82
CA ASN A 83 -9.08 -11.72 -2.70
C ASN A 83 -9.71 -10.60 -1.87
N ALA A 84 -9.04 -10.14 -0.80
CA ALA A 84 -9.46 -8.98 -0.02
C ALA A 84 -9.55 -7.71 -0.88
N ALA A 85 -8.58 -7.46 -1.75
CA ALA A 85 -8.56 -6.27 -2.60
C ALA A 85 -9.64 -6.28 -3.71
N ARG A 86 -10.12 -7.47 -4.09
CA ARG A 86 -11.20 -7.65 -5.08
C ARG A 86 -12.59 -7.70 -4.48
N ASP A 87 -12.67 -7.81 -3.16
CA ASP A 87 -13.94 -7.95 -2.48
C ASP A 87 -14.68 -6.61 -2.47
N THR A 88 -15.95 -6.64 -2.88
CA THR A 88 -16.83 -5.48 -2.90
C THR A 88 -17.76 -5.43 -1.70
N ALA A 89 -17.71 -6.42 -0.80
CA ALA A 89 -18.47 -6.42 0.45
C ALA A 89 -18.00 -5.32 1.41
N TRP A 90 -16.73 -4.92 1.33
CA TRP A 90 -16.12 -3.83 2.09
C TRP A 90 -15.62 -2.77 1.12
N LEU A 91 -16.03 -1.53 1.32
CA LEU A 91 -15.67 -0.41 0.44
C LEU A 91 -14.94 0.67 1.25
N PRO A 92 -13.88 1.28 0.68
CA PRO A 92 -13.19 2.38 1.34
C PRO A 92 -14.09 3.62 1.45
N ASP A 93 -13.82 4.47 2.43
CA ASP A 93 -14.52 5.75 2.60
C ASP A 93 -14.37 6.62 1.35
N SER A 94 -15.46 6.72 0.60
CA SER A 94 -15.48 7.43 -0.67
C SER A 94 -15.32 8.93 -0.53
N GLU A 95 -15.73 9.52 0.60
CA GLU A 95 -15.63 10.96 0.83
C GLU A 95 -14.21 11.33 1.23
N LEU A 96 -13.57 10.54 2.09
CA LEU A 96 -12.15 10.72 2.40
C LEU A 96 -11.28 10.57 1.14
N LEU A 97 -11.52 9.53 0.33
CA LEU A 97 -10.80 9.34 -0.93
C LEU A 97 -11.00 10.49 -1.91
N ARG A 98 -12.22 11.04 -2.00
CA ARG A 98 -12.51 12.22 -2.81
C ARG A 98 -11.74 13.44 -2.32
N GLN A 99 -11.64 13.63 -1.00
CA GLN A 99 -10.85 14.72 -0.41
C GLN A 99 -9.36 14.56 -0.69
N ILE A 100 -8.82 13.35 -0.53
CA ILE A 100 -7.42 13.04 -0.86
C ILE A 100 -7.11 13.38 -2.33
N ALA A 101 -7.95 12.93 -3.26
CA ALA A 101 -7.76 13.17 -4.69
C ALA A 101 -7.90 14.66 -5.08
N ALA A 102 -8.63 15.46 -4.29
CA ALA A 102 -8.83 16.88 -4.55
C ALA A 102 -7.67 17.77 -4.07
N ILE A 103 -6.81 17.27 -3.17
CA ILE A 103 -5.66 18.02 -2.67
C ILE A 103 -4.47 17.77 -3.63
N PRO A 104 -3.79 18.83 -4.13
CA PRO A 104 -2.79 18.71 -5.19
C PRO A 104 -1.43 18.23 -4.68
N PHE A 105 -1.39 17.10 -3.97
CA PHE A 105 -0.12 16.50 -3.58
C PHE A 105 0.63 16.01 -4.84
N PRO A 106 1.88 16.46 -5.09
CA PRO A 106 2.72 15.89 -6.15
C PRO A 106 2.89 14.38 -6.00
N LEU A 107 3.14 13.91 -4.78
CA LEU A 107 3.40 12.51 -4.50
C LEU A 107 2.48 12.02 -3.38
N VAL A 108 1.82 10.90 -3.64
CA VAL A 108 1.04 10.15 -2.67
C VAL A 108 1.70 8.78 -2.50
N LEU A 109 2.39 8.60 -1.39
CA LEU A 109 2.97 7.32 -0.98
C LEU A 109 1.92 6.52 -0.21
N ASN A 110 1.46 5.42 -0.78
CA ASN A 110 0.53 4.51 -0.14
C ASN A 110 1.29 3.28 0.38
N ILE A 111 1.17 2.98 1.67
CA ILE A 111 1.79 1.78 2.24
C ILE A 111 0.95 0.55 1.91
N ASN A 112 -0.36 0.69 1.68
CA ASN A 112 -1.17 -0.44 1.28
C ASN A 112 -0.92 -0.83 -0.18
N PRO A 113 -0.99 -2.13 -0.50
CA PRO A 113 -0.79 -2.61 -1.87
C PRO A 113 -2.08 -2.64 -2.71
N ASP A 114 -3.21 -2.12 -2.20
CA ASP A 114 -4.45 -1.92 -2.96
C ASP A 114 -4.35 -0.75 -3.95
N LYS A 115 -5.36 -0.59 -4.82
CA LYS A 115 -5.41 0.47 -5.84
C LYS A 115 -6.49 1.53 -5.58
N TRP A 116 -7.11 1.59 -4.41
CA TRP A 116 -8.24 2.50 -4.18
C TRP A 116 -7.86 3.98 -4.25
N VAL A 117 -6.65 4.34 -3.81
CA VAL A 117 -6.15 5.72 -3.95
C VAL A 117 -6.00 6.08 -5.43
N TYR A 118 -5.36 5.21 -6.21
CA TYR A 118 -5.23 5.39 -7.66
C TYR A 118 -6.60 5.51 -8.36
N GLU A 119 -7.54 4.62 -8.01
CA GLU A 119 -8.90 4.64 -8.53
C GLU A 119 -9.68 5.91 -8.12
N ALA A 120 -9.43 6.45 -6.93
CA ALA A 120 -10.03 7.71 -6.48
C ALA A 120 -9.57 8.89 -7.33
N PHE A 121 -8.28 8.96 -7.68
CA PHE A 121 -7.77 9.98 -8.60
C PHE A 121 -8.43 9.88 -9.98
N LEU A 122 -8.51 8.68 -10.55
CA LEU A 122 -9.22 8.43 -11.82
C LEU A 122 -10.68 8.88 -11.78
N LYS A 123 -11.36 8.63 -10.65
CA LYS A 123 -12.79 8.89 -10.49
C LYS A 123 -13.13 10.36 -10.19
N TYR A 124 -12.32 11.02 -9.36
CA TYR A 124 -12.68 12.32 -8.78
C TYR A 124 -11.81 13.48 -9.24
N TYR A 125 -10.69 13.22 -9.92
CA TYR A 125 -9.76 14.27 -10.36
C TYR A 125 -9.28 14.10 -11.80
N ARG A 126 -8.20 13.35 -12.02
CA ARG A 126 -7.62 13.02 -13.32
C ARG A 126 -6.76 11.76 -13.20
N GLU A 127 -6.43 11.16 -14.33
CA GLU A 127 -5.50 10.03 -14.39
C GLU A 127 -4.12 10.43 -13.81
N PRO A 128 -3.72 9.85 -12.66
CA PRO A 128 -2.41 10.11 -12.07
C PRO A 128 -1.37 9.20 -12.73
N GLN A 129 -0.10 9.52 -12.53
CA GLN A 129 0.97 8.54 -12.73
C GLN A 129 0.86 7.48 -11.63
N PHE A 130 1.18 6.24 -11.95
CA PHE A 130 1.15 5.13 -10.99
C PHE A 130 2.40 4.28 -11.11
N ASP A 131 2.98 3.94 -9.97
CA ASP A 131 3.95 2.86 -9.88
C ASP A 131 3.90 2.19 -8.49
N TYR A 132 4.63 1.10 -8.32
CA TYR A 132 4.71 0.38 -7.04
C TYR A 132 6.07 -0.26 -6.84
N PHE A 133 6.50 -0.44 -5.60
CA PHE A 133 7.75 -1.15 -5.36
C PHE A 133 7.61 -2.64 -5.71
N THR A 134 8.64 -3.26 -6.31
CA THR A 134 8.73 -4.72 -6.38
C THR A 134 10.15 -5.23 -6.30
N THR A 135 10.32 -6.38 -5.65
CA THR A 135 11.60 -7.10 -5.61
C THR A 135 11.88 -7.89 -6.90
N LYS A 136 10.89 -8.01 -7.79
CA LYS A 136 11.02 -8.67 -9.09
C LYS A 136 11.44 -7.66 -10.15
N ASP A 137 12.10 -8.13 -11.21
CA ASP A 137 12.44 -7.26 -12.33
C ASP A 137 11.17 -6.83 -13.07
N LYS A 138 10.99 -5.52 -13.26
CA LYS A 138 9.94 -4.97 -14.11
C LYS A 138 10.46 -4.92 -15.55
N PRO A 139 9.95 -5.75 -16.47
CA PRO A 139 10.47 -5.80 -17.84
C PRO A 139 10.22 -4.51 -18.62
N ASN A 140 9.23 -3.70 -18.23
CA ASN A 140 8.93 -2.39 -18.81
C ASN A 140 8.46 -1.43 -17.70
N PRO A 141 9.38 -0.79 -16.94
CA PRO A 141 8.98 0.19 -15.95
C PRO A 141 8.32 1.39 -16.64
N PRO A 142 7.28 2.00 -16.06
CA PRO A 142 6.67 3.20 -16.63
C PRO A 142 7.70 4.33 -16.68
N GLN A 143 7.70 5.10 -17.76
CA GLN A 143 8.45 6.35 -17.81
C GLN A 143 7.68 7.39 -17.01
N LEU A 144 8.19 7.74 -15.83
CA LEU A 144 7.57 8.71 -14.94
C LEU A 144 8.10 10.12 -15.25
N ASP A 145 7.17 11.06 -15.41
CA ASP A 145 7.45 12.49 -15.45
C ASP A 145 7.56 13.07 -14.03
N TYR A 146 8.18 14.23 -13.90
CA TYR A 146 8.24 14.94 -12.62
C TYR A 146 6.81 15.24 -12.09
N PRO A 147 6.48 14.83 -10.86
CA PRO A 147 5.14 15.06 -10.32
C PRO A 147 4.96 16.51 -9.84
N ASP A 148 4.06 17.25 -10.49
CA ASP A 148 3.77 18.66 -10.18
C ASP A 148 2.47 18.85 -9.35
N GLY A 149 1.85 17.76 -8.91
CA GLY A 149 0.62 17.73 -8.09
C GLY A 149 -0.66 18.11 -8.83
N LEU A 150 -0.58 19.04 -9.78
CA LEU A 150 -1.71 19.54 -10.54
C LEU A 150 -1.98 18.73 -11.80
N ASN A 151 -0.95 18.39 -12.58
CA ASN A 151 -1.14 17.77 -13.88
C ASN A 151 -0.83 16.29 -13.89
N LYS A 152 0.24 15.90 -13.21
CA LYS A 152 0.74 14.52 -13.21
C LYS A 152 1.15 14.07 -11.80
N PRO A 153 0.23 14.08 -10.81
CA PRO A 153 0.54 13.55 -9.49
C PRO A 153 0.94 12.07 -9.60
N LEU A 154 1.85 11.63 -8.75
CA LEU A 154 2.29 10.24 -8.67
C LEU A 154 1.65 9.56 -7.46
N VAL A 155 0.88 8.51 -7.71
CA VAL A 155 0.47 7.55 -6.66
C VAL A 155 1.45 6.39 -6.68
N TYR A 156 2.15 6.16 -5.57
CA TYR A 156 3.15 5.12 -5.46
C TYR A 156 2.86 4.18 -4.30
N ASN A 157 2.69 2.89 -4.58
CA ASN A 157 2.51 1.89 -3.52
C ASN A 157 3.85 1.32 -3.05
N LEU A 158 4.16 1.45 -1.76
CA LEU A 158 5.46 1.04 -1.20
C LEU A 158 5.54 -0.46 -0.91
N CYS A 159 4.44 -1.10 -0.53
CA CYS A 159 4.42 -2.53 -0.20
C CYS A 159 3.88 -3.39 -1.34
N GLY A 160 4.17 -3.02 -2.60
CA GLY A 160 3.74 -3.78 -3.77
C GLY A 160 2.38 -3.35 -4.32
N SER A 161 1.81 -4.20 -5.17
CA SER A 161 0.52 -3.96 -5.80
C SER A 161 -0.18 -5.29 -6.04
N VAL A 162 -1.19 -5.57 -5.22
CA VAL A 162 -1.84 -6.90 -5.11
C VAL A 162 -2.44 -7.40 -6.41
N LEU A 163 -2.85 -6.49 -7.30
CA LEU A 163 -3.51 -6.84 -8.55
C LEU A 163 -2.53 -6.99 -9.73
N ASP A 164 -1.25 -6.68 -9.54
CA ASP A 164 -0.23 -6.78 -10.59
C ASP A 164 0.53 -8.11 -10.55
N LYS A 165 1.06 -8.54 -11.71
CA LYS A 165 1.75 -9.84 -11.84
C LYS A 165 3.07 -9.92 -11.06
N LEU A 166 3.71 -8.78 -10.84
CA LEU A 166 4.99 -8.65 -10.14
C LEU A 166 4.81 -8.26 -8.69
N ASP A 167 3.65 -8.55 -8.11
CA ASP A 167 3.32 -8.23 -6.75
C ASP A 167 4.37 -8.75 -5.74
N SER A 168 4.62 -7.91 -4.73
CA SER A 168 5.59 -8.07 -3.65
C SER A 168 5.01 -7.56 -2.34
N VAL A 169 3.77 -7.96 -2.02
CA VAL A 169 3.15 -7.66 -0.72
C VAL A 169 4.09 -8.05 0.41
N VAL A 170 4.22 -7.15 1.37
CA VAL A 170 4.91 -7.43 2.63
C VAL A 170 3.98 -8.16 3.57
N LEU A 171 4.26 -9.44 3.84
CA LEU A 171 3.48 -10.28 4.76
C LEU A 171 4.31 -10.83 5.91
N ASP A 172 5.62 -10.98 5.74
CA ASP A 172 6.53 -11.44 6.80
C ASP A 172 7.77 -10.54 6.93
N TYR A 173 8.60 -10.84 7.93
CA TYR A 173 9.83 -10.10 8.17
C TYR A 173 10.86 -10.24 7.03
N SER A 174 10.84 -11.35 6.29
CA SER A 174 11.72 -11.52 5.14
C SER A 174 11.34 -10.55 4.02
N ASP A 175 10.05 -10.40 3.73
CA ASP A 175 9.56 -9.40 2.77
C ASP A 175 9.93 -7.97 3.18
N LEU A 176 9.71 -7.64 4.45
CA LEU A 176 10.04 -6.32 4.99
C LEU A 176 11.54 -6.05 4.89
N PHE A 177 12.37 -7.02 5.24
CA PHE A 177 13.82 -6.89 5.13
C PHE A 177 14.26 -6.75 3.69
N GLU A 178 13.69 -7.52 2.76
CA GLU A 178 14.00 -7.38 1.32
C GLU A 178 13.60 -6.01 0.77
N LEU A 179 12.43 -5.49 1.15
CA LEU A 179 11.96 -4.14 0.83
C LEU A 179 12.97 -3.10 1.32
N LEU A 180 13.30 -3.12 2.62
CA LEU A 180 14.26 -2.18 3.22
C LEU A 180 15.63 -2.30 2.58
N ARG A 181 16.13 -3.53 2.36
CA ARG A 181 17.42 -3.77 1.73
C ARG A 181 17.49 -3.16 0.34
N LYS A 182 16.47 -3.35 -0.51
CA LYS A 182 16.46 -2.78 -1.87
C LYS A 182 16.28 -1.26 -1.87
N MET A 183 15.49 -0.70 -0.95
CA MET A 183 15.34 0.75 -0.85
C MET A 183 16.62 1.43 -0.34
N LEU A 184 17.36 0.77 0.55
CA LEU A 184 18.57 1.30 1.17
C LEU A 184 19.85 0.92 0.42
N SER A 185 19.85 -0.11 -0.42
CA SER A 185 21.05 -0.54 -1.16
C SER A 185 21.59 0.54 -2.09
N ASP A 186 20.71 1.42 -2.60
CA ASP A 186 21.10 2.57 -3.42
C ASP A 186 21.83 3.65 -2.60
N TYR A 187 21.79 3.57 -1.26
CA TYR A 187 22.41 4.51 -0.31
C TYR A 187 23.59 3.93 0.49
N GLY A 188 24.11 2.76 0.12
CA GLY A 188 25.44 2.31 0.57
C GLY A 188 25.49 1.29 1.72
N ILE A 189 24.72 0.20 1.65
CA ILE A 189 25.11 -1.01 2.39
C ILE A 189 26.25 -1.67 1.61
N ASP A 190 27.46 -1.66 2.18
CA ASP A 190 28.64 -2.33 1.63
C ASP A 190 28.30 -3.77 1.21
N GLU A 191 28.62 -4.15 -0.03
CA GLU A 191 28.35 -5.49 -0.58
C GLU A 191 28.93 -6.62 0.27
N ALA A 192 29.97 -6.34 1.07
CA ALA A 192 30.54 -7.32 1.98
C ALA A 192 29.62 -7.69 3.16
N LEU A 193 28.73 -6.78 3.58
CA LEU A 193 27.72 -7.00 4.63
C LEU A 193 26.46 -7.66 4.08
N SER A 194 26.10 -7.38 2.82
CA SER A 194 24.88 -7.92 2.19
C SER A 194 24.95 -9.42 1.87
N ARG A 195 26.15 -10.01 1.78
CA ARG A 195 26.36 -11.45 1.49
C ARG A 195 26.34 -12.35 2.74
N LYS A 196 26.25 -11.77 3.94
CA LYS A 196 26.34 -12.51 5.23
C LYS A 196 25.04 -12.55 6.02
N LEU A 197 23.99 -11.86 5.56
CA LEU A 197 22.62 -11.90 6.09
C LEU A 197 21.74 -12.65 5.10
#